data_AF-A0A931B138-F1
#
_entry.id   AF-A0A931B138-F1
#
_cell.length_a   1.000
_cell.length_b   1.000
_cell.length_c   1.000
_cell.angle_alpha   90.00
_cell.angle_beta   90.00
_cell.angle_gamma   90.00
#
_symmetry.space_group_name_H-M   'P 1'
#
loop_
_entity.id
_entity.type
_entity.pdbx_description
1 polymer ?
#
loop_
_entity_poly.entity_id
_entity_poly.type
_entity_poly.pdbx_seq_one_letter_code
_entity_poly.pdbx_strand_id
1 'polypeptide(L)' 'MAQGTVKWFNAEKGFGFIEQAGGGPDVFAHYSAIQGGGYRELVEGETVTFDVEQGQKGPQAANIVRG' A
#
# COMPACT_ATOMS: atom_id res chain seq x y z
N MET A 1 5.25 -10.11 5.59
CA MET A 1 5.59 -8.66 5.63
C MET A 1 6.72 -8.32 4.66
N ALA A 2 6.37 -7.57 3.63
CA ALA A 2 7.25 -6.85 2.73
C ALA A 2 7.37 -5.38 3.17
N GLN A 3 8.35 -4.67 2.62
CA GLN A 3 8.52 -3.24 2.77
C GLN A 3 8.51 -2.57 1.40
N GLY A 4 8.06 -1.32 1.34
CA GLY A 4 8.02 -0.56 0.12
C GLY A 4 7.80 0.92 0.35
N THR A 5 7.80 1.66 -0.75
CA THR A 5 7.59 3.10 -0.78
C THR A 5 6.29 3.37 -1.53
N VAL A 6 5.43 4.21 -0.98
CA VAL A 6 4.18 4.63 -1.63
C VAL A 6 4.55 5.40 -2.89
N LYS A 7 4.22 4.81 -4.04
CA LYS A 7 4.52 5.40 -5.35
C LYS A 7 3.57 6.54 -5.68
N TRP A 8 2.30 6.35 -5.33
CA TRP A 8 1.28 7.39 -5.34
C TRP A 8 0.05 6.87 -4.60
N PHE A 9 -0.77 7.78 -4.07
CA PHE A 9 -2.06 7.46 -3.48
C PHE A 9 -3.06 8.58 -3.74
N ASN A 10 -4.26 8.23 -4.16
CA ASN A 10 -5.35 9.18 -4.33
C ASN A 10 -6.31 9.02 -3.13
N ALA A 11 -6.25 9.95 -2.18
CA ALA A 11 -7.06 9.92 -0.97
C ALA A 11 -8.57 10.06 -1.25
N GLU A 12 -8.95 10.82 -2.28
CA GLU A 12 -10.37 10.98 -2.67
C GLU A 12 -10.97 9.66 -3.18
N LYS A 13 -10.17 8.88 -3.92
CA LYS A 13 -10.58 7.57 -4.45
C LYS A 13 -10.28 6.41 -3.51
N GLY A 14 -9.43 6.61 -2.49
CA GLY A 14 -9.07 5.62 -1.49
C GLY A 14 -8.15 4.50 -2.01
N PHE A 15 -7.36 4.74 -3.05
CA PHE A 15 -6.42 3.74 -3.56
C PHE A 15 -5.16 4.35 -4.18
N GLY A 16 -4.14 3.51 -4.31
CA GLY A 16 -2.84 3.85 -4.87
C GLY A 16 -1.99 2.62 -5.15
N PHE A 17 -0.69 2.82 -5.26
CA PHE A 17 0.29 1.75 -5.45
C PHE A 17 1.53 1.95 -4.58
N ILE A 18 2.13 0.83 -4.18
CA ILE A 18 3.37 0.77 -3.42
C ILE A 18 4.42 0.09 -4.29
N GLU A 19 5.58 0.71 -4.42
CA GLU A 19 6.77 0.13 -5.03
C GLU A 19 7.49 -0.75 -4.00
N GLN A 20 7.73 -2.02 -4.33
CA GLN A 20 8.36 -2.98 -3.42
C GLN A 20 9.87 -2.72 -3.30
N ALA A 21 10.40 -2.67 -2.08
CA ALA A 21 11.83 -2.45 -1.85
C ALA A 21 12.72 -3.58 -2.41
N GLY A 22 12.19 -4.80 -2.50
CA GLY A 22 12.87 -5.96 -3.10
C GLY A 22 12.80 -6.01 -4.62
N GLY A 23 12.19 -5.01 -5.27
CA GLY A 23 11.81 -5.04 -6.68
C GLY A 23 10.58 -5.93 -6.93
N GLY A 24 10.16 -6.02 -8.19
CA GLY A 24 8.95 -6.74 -8.62
C GLY A 24 7.82 -5.81 -9.03
N PRO A 25 6.60 -6.34 -9.26
CA PRO A 25 5.46 -5.53 -9.67
C PRO A 25 5.04 -4.53 -8.60
N ASP A 26 4.50 -3.39 -9.01
CA ASP A 26 3.83 -2.47 -8.09
C ASP A 26 2.67 -3.19 -7.39
N VAL A 27 2.52 -2.94 -6.09
CA VAL A 27 1.49 -3.58 -5.26
C VAL A 27 0.33 -2.62 -5.09
N PHE A 28 -0.88 -3.07 -5.43
CA PHE A 28 -2.08 -2.27 -5.27
C PHE A 28 -2.38 -2.01 -3.80
N ALA A 29 -2.64 -0.76 -3.43
CA ALA A 29 -2.97 -0.36 -2.06
C ALA A 29 -4.38 0.22 -2.01
N HIS A 30 -5.24 -0.35 -1.17
CA HIS A 30 -6.59 0.17 -0.90
C HIS A 30 -6.70 0.66 0.54
N TYR A 31 -7.45 1.74 0.78
CA TYR A 31 -7.58 2.35 2.10
C TYR A 31 -8.05 1.38 3.19
N SER A 32 -8.84 0.36 2.81
CA SER A 32 -9.34 -0.64 3.76
C SER A 32 -8.24 -1.51 4.36
N ALA A 33 -7.09 -1.63 3.70
CA ALA A 33 -5.94 -2.41 4.17
C ALA A 33 -5.06 -1.62 5.14
N ILE A 34 -5.21 -0.29 5.22
CA ILE A 34 -4.44 0.59 6.09
C ILE A 34 -4.86 0.37 7.54
N GLN A 35 -3.88 0.00 8.36
CA GLN A 35 -4.05 -0.23 9.78
C GLN A 35 -4.13 1.10 10.55
N GLY A 36 -4.90 1.08 11.64
CA GLY A 36 -5.13 2.24 12.50
C GLY A 36 -6.52 2.87 12.35
N GLY A 37 -6.76 3.89 13.18
CA GLY A 37 -8.00 4.68 13.19
C GLY A 37 -7.81 6.03 12.49
N GLY A 38 -8.93 6.74 12.27
CA GLY A 38 -8.92 8.06 11.64
C GLY A 38 -8.85 7.98 10.11
N TYR A 39 -8.24 9.00 9.50
CA TYR A 39 -8.15 9.13 8.05
C TYR A 39 -7.15 8.10 7.49
N ARG A 40 -7.63 7.23 6.59
CA ARG A 40 -6.89 6.10 6.00
C ARG A 40 -6.32 6.50 4.64
N GLU A 41 -5.24 7.26 4.68
CA GLU A 41 -4.47 7.63 3.49
C GLU A 41 -3.00 7.23 3.63
N LEU A 42 -2.33 7.20 2.47
CA LEU A 42 -0.90 7.05 2.34
C LEU A 42 -0.34 8.29 1.63
N VAL A 43 0.87 8.69 1.97
CA VAL A 43 1.56 9.84 1.36
C VAL A 43 2.58 9.35 0.34
N GLU A 44 2.66 9.98 -0.83
CA GLU A 44 3.70 9.66 -1.81
C GLU A 44 5.11 9.81 -1.22
N GLY A 45 5.96 8.81 -1.44
CA GLY A 45 7.30 8.72 -0.85
C GLY A 45 7.35 8.16 0.57
N GLU A 46 6.21 7.90 1.21
CA GLU A 46 6.14 7.30 2.54
C GLU A 46 6.60 5.84 2.51
N THR A 47 7.38 5.44 3.52
CA THR A 47 7.78 4.03 3.69
C THR A 47 6.70 3.29 4.47
N VAL A 48 6.32 2.12 3.98
CA VAL A 48 5.27 1.29 4.57
C VAL A 48 5.71 -0.17 4.65
N THR A 49 5.15 -0.88 5.62
CA THR A 49 5.22 -2.35 5.72
C THR A 49 3.84 -2.94 5.50
N PHE A 50 3.77 -4.09 4.83
CA PHE A 50 2.50 -4.70 4.43
C PHE A 50 2.69 -6.18 4.10
N ASP A 51 1.61 -6.94 4.07
CA ASP A 51 1.60 -8.28 3.48
C ASP A 51 1.21 -8.20 2.01
N VAL A 52 1.83 -9.03 1.17
CA VAL A 52 1.49 -9.13 -0.26
C VAL A 52 0.56 -10.31 -0.45
N GLU A 53 -0.64 -10.04 -0.97
CA GLU A 53 -1.63 -11.05 -1.32
C GLU A 53 -1.91 -11.03 -2.82
N GLN A 54 -2.33 -12.16 -3.37
CA GLN A 54 -2.73 -12.25 -4.77
C GLN A 54 -4.20 -11.82 -4.93
N GLY A 55 -4.44 -10.66 -5.52
CA GLY A 55 -5.77 -10.17 -5.86
C GLY A 55 -6.19 -10.50 -7.30
N GLN A 56 -7.44 -10.19 -7.63
CA GLN A 56 -8.01 -10.40 -8.97
C GLN A 56 -7.28 -9.62 -10.09
N LYS A 57 -6.60 -8.52 -9.74
CA LYS A 57 -5.91 -7.63 -10.68
C LYS A 57 -4.38 -7.64 -10.53
N GLY A 58 -3.84 -8.62 -9.81
CA GLY A 58 -2.42 -8.68 -9.47
C GLY A 58 -2.17 -8.57 -7.96
N PRO A 59 -0.90 -8.35 -7.57
CA PRO A 59 -0.51 -8.19 -6.18
C PRO A 59 -1.24 -7.02 -5.50
N GLN A 60 -1.74 -7.24 -4.30
CA GLN A 60 -2.35 -6.22 -3.45
C GLN A 60 -1.76 -6.26 -2.04
N ALA A 61 -1.74 -5.10 -1.38
CA ALA A 61 -1.23 -4.94 -0.04
C ALA A 61 -2.35 -5.18 0.99
N ALA A 62 -2.07 -6.02 1.97
CA ALA A 62 -2.87 -6.24 3.17
C ALA A 62 -2.10 -5.75 4.41
N ASN A 63 -2.81 -5.48 5.50
CA ASN A 63 -2.21 -5.10 6.78
C ASN A 63 -1.17 -3.96 6.67
N ILE A 64 -1.47 -2.92 5.89
CA ILE A 64 -0.54 -1.82 5.64
C ILE A 64 -0.32 -1.02 6.93
N VAL A 65 0.92 -0.98 7.39
CA VAL A 65 1.39 -0.19 8.52
C VAL A 65 2.32 0.89 7.99
N ARG A 66 2.04 2.13 8.39
CA ARG A 66 2.85 3.31 8.09
C ARG A 66 4.11 3.30 8.98
N GLY A 67 5.26 3.62 8.38
CA GLY A 67 6.56 3.67 9.07
C GLY A 67 6.70 4.82 10.05
#